data_AF-A0A0N0N4P3-F1
#
_entry.id   AF-A0A0N0N4P3-F1
#
_cell.length_a   1.000
_cell.length_b   1.000
_cell.length_c   1.000
_cell.angle_alpha   90.00
_cell.angle_beta   90.00
_cell.angle_gamma   90.00
#
_symmetry.space_group_name_H-M   'P 1'
#
loop_
_entity.id
_entity.type
_entity.pdbx_description
1 polymer ?
#
loop_
_entity_poly.entity_id
_entity_poly.type
_entity_poly.pdbx_seq_one_letter_code
_entity_poly.pdbx_strand_id
1 'polypeptide(L)'
;MLIYEYLPYEFVQLGVVSKAAGLDPSAVAAQVRLAQERAGSARLAPREPHNLSELLIAELRRLQWERIASLMERERMAGYVPARDTRAVRYEQQRLQRLVKDVAEAERSGVGTVQIERHRVYRIDARPPAGSSTHVPVLTLHLMAASPDGAAEKAWTVHGRDGGLYQGGGYQITSVEQALPEAGELF
;
A
#
# COMPACT_ATOMS: atom_id res chain seq x y z
N MET A 1 -16.01 -15.39 7.00
CA MET A 1 -15.83 -14.12 6.26
C MET A 1 -14.48 -13.57 6.68
N LEU A 2 -13.69 -13.15 5.71
CA LEU A 2 -12.38 -12.56 5.94
C LEU A 2 -12.56 -11.06 6.15
N ILE A 3 -12.02 -10.55 7.25
CA ILE A 3 -11.97 -9.12 7.57
C ILE A 3 -10.52 -8.70 7.54
N TYR A 4 -10.23 -7.62 6.85
CA TYR A 4 -8.86 -7.17 6.77
C TYR A 4 -8.54 -6.07 7.77
N GLU A 5 -7.37 -6.18 8.40
CA GLU A 5 -6.96 -5.30 9.50
C GLU A 5 -6.73 -3.85 9.02
N TYR A 6 -6.21 -3.65 7.81
CA TYR A 6 -5.78 -2.34 7.31
C TYR A 6 -6.27 -2.05 5.90
N LEU A 7 -6.62 -0.80 5.61
CA LEU A 7 -6.89 -0.25 4.27
C LEU A 7 -5.59 0.24 3.59
N PRO A 8 -5.55 0.44 2.26
CA PRO A 8 -4.31 0.82 1.56
C PRO A 8 -3.64 2.09 2.10
N TYR A 9 -4.43 3.11 2.41
CA TYR A 9 -3.91 4.36 2.96
C TYR A 9 -3.46 4.20 4.42
N GLU A 10 -4.09 3.30 5.19
CA GLU A 10 -3.71 2.96 6.57
C GLU A 10 -2.33 2.28 6.56
N PHE A 11 -2.00 1.44 5.56
CA PHE A 11 -0.65 0.88 5.42
C PHE A 11 0.43 1.92 5.22
N VAL A 12 0.21 2.83 4.26
CA VAL A 12 1.21 3.86 3.97
C VAL A 12 1.49 4.67 5.23
N GLN A 13 0.45 5.04 5.94
CA GLN A 13 0.58 5.80 7.15
C GLN A 13 1.26 5.01 8.27
N LEU A 14 0.82 3.78 8.56
CA LEU A 14 1.39 2.95 9.60
C LEU A 14 2.86 2.64 9.31
N GLY A 15 3.20 2.29 8.06
CA GLY A 15 4.56 2.00 7.64
C GLY A 15 5.48 3.21 7.87
N VAL A 16 5.05 4.41 7.47
CA VAL A 16 5.80 5.65 7.72
C VAL A 16 5.93 5.94 9.22
N VAL A 17 4.84 5.84 9.99
CA VAL A 17 4.85 6.08 11.45
C VAL A 17 5.78 5.10 12.18
N SER A 18 5.69 3.81 11.84
CA SER A 18 6.55 2.76 12.41
C SER A 18 8.01 2.99 12.05
N LYS A 19 8.31 3.33 10.79
CA LYS A 19 9.68 3.57 10.32
C LYS A 19 10.27 4.85 10.91
N ALA A 20 9.44 5.86 11.15
CA ALA A 20 9.86 7.11 11.74
C ALA A 20 10.14 6.98 13.25
N ALA A 21 9.56 6.00 13.93
CA ALA A 21 9.66 5.87 15.38
C ALA A 21 11.13 5.84 15.83
N GLY A 22 11.50 6.79 16.69
CA GLY A 22 12.87 6.93 17.20
C GLY A 22 13.86 7.63 16.26
N LEU A 23 13.49 7.94 15.01
CA LEU A 23 14.37 8.71 14.12
C LEU A 23 14.51 10.15 14.60
N ASP A 24 15.74 10.67 14.51
CA ASP A 24 16.05 12.08 14.76
C ASP A 24 15.62 12.98 13.57
N PRO A 25 15.59 14.33 13.75
CA PRO A 25 15.18 15.25 12.70
C PRO A 25 16.00 15.13 11.40
N SER A 26 17.28 14.80 11.48
CA SER A 26 18.15 14.69 10.30
C SER A 26 17.84 13.44 9.48
N ALA A 27 17.59 12.32 10.16
CA ALA A 27 17.16 11.06 9.54
C ALA A 27 15.76 11.21 8.92
N VAL A 28 14.84 11.87 9.61
CA VAL A 28 13.50 12.18 9.05
C VAL A 28 13.61 13.09 7.83
N ALA A 29 14.46 14.13 7.85
CA ALA A 29 14.68 14.99 6.69
C ALA A 29 15.26 14.21 5.48
N ALA A 30 16.14 13.23 5.73
CA ALA A 30 16.62 12.35 4.67
C ALA A 30 15.50 11.50 4.06
N GLN A 31 14.59 10.97 4.88
CA GLN A 31 13.41 10.23 4.40
C GLN A 31 12.43 11.13 3.63
N VAL A 32 12.25 12.39 4.04
CA VAL A 32 11.45 13.37 3.29
C VAL A 32 12.01 13.57 1.89
N ARG A 33 13.33 13.81 1.75
CA ARG A 33 13.98 13.97 0.44
C ARG A 33 13.78 12.73 -0.45
N LEU A 34 14.02 11.55 0.10
CA LEU A 34 13.83 10.28 -0.62
C LEU A 34 12.36 10.11 -1.07
N ALA A 35 11.40 10.45 -0.22
CA ALA A 35 9.99 10.35 -0.56
C ALA A 35 9.57 11.38 -1.63
N GLN A 36 10.15 12.58 -1.61
CA GLN A 36 9.97 13.60 -2.64
C GLN A 36 10.54 13.16 -3.99
N GLU A 37 11.74 12.60 -4.00
CA GLU A 37 12.36 12.03 -5.20
C GLU A 37 11.49 10.92 -5.80
N ARG A 38 11.05 9.96 -4.99
CA ARG A 38 10.18 8.85 -5.42
C ARG A 38 8.86 9.35 -6.00
N ALA A 39 8.20 10.29 -5.33
CA ALA A 39 6.96 10.90 -5.84
C ALA A 39 7.22 11.66 -7.15
N GLY A 40 8.31 12.42 -7.24
CA GLY A 40 8.73 13.10 -8.46
C GLY A 40 8.95 12.15 -9.63
N SER A 41 9.68 11.04 -9.41
CA SER A 41 9.88 10.00 -10.41
C SER A 41 8.57 9.36 -10.84
N ALA A 42 7.68 9.02 -9.89
CA ALA A 42 6.38 8.42 -10.20
C ALA A 42 5.46 9.35 -11.02
N ARG A 43 5.58 10.69 -10.86
CA ARG A 43 4.86 11.67 -11.69
C ARG A 43 5.40 11.75 -13.12
N LEU A 44 6.72 11.70 -13.28
CA LEU A 44 7.37 11.89 -14.58
C LEU A 44 7.34 10.63 -15.45
N ALA A 45 7.45 9.46 -14.82
CA ALA A 45 7.49 8.17 -15.49
C ALA A 45 6.72 7.13 -14.67
N PRO A 46 5.38 7.22 -14.60
CA PRO A 46 4.58 6.25 -13.86
C PRO A 46 4.79 4.85 -14.45
N ARG A 47 5.13 3.87 -13.60
CA ARG A 47 5.23 2.46 -14.06
C ARG A 47 3.87 1.87 -14.36
N GLU A 48 2.82 2.50 -13.85
CA GLU A 48 1.43 2.17 -14.04
C GLU A 48 0.70 3.31 -14.77
N PRO A 49 0.86 3.47 -16.10
CA PRO A 49 0.32 4.60 -16.83
C PRO A 49 -1.21 4.71 -16.79
N HIS A 50 -1.91 3.63 -16.43
CA HIS A 50 -3.38 3.56 -16.41
C HIS A 50 -3.98 3.42 -15.01
N ASN A 51 -3.16 3.11 -14.00
CA ASN A 51 -3.60 2.91 -12.63
C ASN A 51 -2.62 3.67 -11.74
N LEU A 52 -2.97 4.88 -11.30
CA LEU A 52 -2.05 5.78 -10.58
C LEU A 52 -1.77 5.31 -9.13
N SER A 53 -1.79 4.00 -8.87
CA SER A 53 -1.62 3.42 -7.54
C SER A 53 -0.21 3.62 -7.00
N GLU A 54 0.83 3.42 -7.81
CA GLU A 54 2.22 3.73 -7.42
C GLU A 54 2.40 5.21 -7.07
N LEU A 55 1.91 6.11 -7.93
CA LEU A 55 1.97 7.54 -7.69
C LEU A 55 1.21 7.91 -6.40
N LEU A 56 0.00 7.38 -6.21
CA LEU A 56 -0.79 7.61 -5.01
C LEU A 56 -0.05 7.15 -3.75
N ILE A 57 0.55 5.95 -3.76
CA ILE A 57 1.35 5.43 -2.65
C ILE A 57 2.54 6.34 -2.37
N ALA A 58 3.26 6.78 -3.40
CA ALA A 58 4.40 7.68 -3.27
C ALA A 58 4.00 9.05 -2.71
N GLU A 59 2.90 9.64 -3.18
CA GLU A 59 2.35 10.89 -2.65
C GLU A 59 1.94 10.77 -1.18
N LEU A 60 1.20 9.71 -0.84
CA LEU A 60 0.77 9.49 0.54
C LEU A 60 1.99 9.34 1.46
N ARG A 61 3.03 8.62 1.03
CA ARG A 61 4.28 8.51 1.79
C ARG A 61 4.95 9.86 1.97
N ARG A 62 5.08 10.64 0.89
CA ARG A 62 5.68 11.98 0.92
C ARG A 62 4.94 12.89 1.91
N LEU A 63 3.61 12.95 1.81
CA LEU A 63 2.77 13.77 2.69
C LEU A 63 2.90 13.35 4.15
N GLN A 64 2.98 12.05 4.44
CA GLN A 64 3.17 11.57 5.82
C GLN A 64 4.56 11.95 6.35
N TRP A 65 5.63 11.73 5.59
CA TRP A 65 6.99 12.13 6.00
C TRP A 65 7.11 13.63 6.25
N GLU A 66 6.59 14.46 5.34
CA GLU A 66 6.58 15.92 5.51
C GLU A 66 5.81 16.33 6.78
N ARG A 67 4.66 15.71 7.03
CA ARG A 67 3.88 15.94 8.25
C ARG A 67 4.64 15.53 9.51
N ILE A 68 5.37 14.41 9.49
CA ILE A 68 6.23 13.99 10.62
C ILE A 68 7.30 15.04 10.88
N ALA A 69 8.01 15.48 9.83
CA ALA A 69 9.05 16.49 9.93
C ALA A 69 8.51 17.80 10.54
N SER A 70 7.39 18.32 10.02
CA SER A 70 6.77 19.54 10.54
C SER A 70 6.31 19.41 12.00
N LEU A 71 5.83 18.23 12.39
CA LEU A 71 5.46 17.95 13.78
C LEU A 71 6.70 17.98 14.70
N MET A 72 7.77 17.29 14.29
CA MET A 72 9.02 17.25 15.06
C MET A 72 9.63 18.64 15.22
N GLU A 73 9.61 19.47 14.17
CA GLU A 73 10.09 20.85 14.22
C GLU A 73 9.26 21.69 15.19
N ARG A 74 7.93 21.68 15.03
CA ARG A 74 7.01 22.46 15.88
C ARG A 74 7.12 22.09 17.35
N GLU A 75 7.26 20.81 17.66
CA GLU A 75 7.32 20.29 19.03
C GLU A 75 8.76 20.10 19.54
N ARG A 76 9.77 20.50 18.75
CA ARG A 76 11.20 20.37 19.06
C ARG A 76 11.58 18.95 19.52
N MET A 77 11.08 17.95 18.81
CA MET A 77 11.33 16.54 19.11
C MET A 77 12.75 16.15 18.72
N ALA A 78 13.53 15.65 19.69
CA ALA A 78 14.85 15.07 19.42
C ALA A 78 14.78 13.73 18.68
N GLY A 79 13.66 13.01 18.83
CA GLY A 79 13.34 11.81 18.08
C GLY A 79 11.82 11.67 17.97
N TYR A 80 11.33 11.15 16.85
CA TYR A 80 9.89 11.02 16.64
C TYR A 80 9.30 9.97 17.58
N VAL A 81 8.26 10.37 18.32
CA VAL A 81 7.54 9.50 19.25
C VAL A 81 6.08 9.40 18.78
N PRO A 82 5.64 8.26 18.20
CA PRO A 82 4.29 8.09 17.69
C PRO A 82 3.20 8.41 18.73
N ALA A 83 3.43 8.09 20.01
CA ALA A 83 2.48 8.38 21.08
C ALA A 83 2.25 9.89 21.35
N ARG A 84 3.18 10.76 20.92
CA ARG A 84 3.04 12.22 20.99
C ARG A 84 2.35 12.81 19.76
N ASP A 85 2.22 12.01 18.69
CA ASP A 85 1.53 12.40 17.49
C ASP A 85 0.02 12.11 17.62
N THR A 86 -0.72 13.14 18.00
CA THR A 86 -2.18 13.06 18.16
C THR A 86 -2.91 12.57 16.91
N ARG A 87 -2.37 12.80 15.71
CA ARG A 87 -2.97 12.28 14.47
C ARG A 87 -2.73 10.78 14.35
N ALA A 88 -1.49 10.32 14.54
CA ALA A 88 -1.18 8.89 14.51
C ALA A 88 -2.04 8.10 15.52
N VAL A 89 -2.16 8.61 16.75
CA VAL A 89 -3.02 8.00 17.78
C VAL A 89 -4.49 7.95 17.34
N ARG A 90 -5.02 9.06 16.80
CA ARG A 90 -6.41 9.12 16.33
C ARG A 90 -6.67 8.13 15.20
N TYR A 91 -5.75 8.02 14.24
CA TYR A 91 -5.92 7.11 13.12
C TYR A 91 -5.91 5.64 13.58
N GLU A 92 -5.06 5.29 14.54
CA GLU A 92 -5.07 3.95 15.13
C GLU A 92 -6.40 3.65 15.84
N GLN A 93 -6.95 4.62 16.58
CA GLN A 93 -8.26 4.49 17.21
C GLN A 93 -9.39 4.31 16.18
N GLN A 94 -9.36 5.09 15.09
CA GLN A 94 -10.35 4.98 14.02
C GLN A 94 -10.28 3.61 13.32
N ARG A 95 -9.08 3.09 13.08
CA ARG A 95 -8.86 1.74 12.54
C ARG A 95 -9.48 0.68 13.44
N LEU A 96 -9.19 0.73 14.74
CA LEU A 96 -9.73 -0.22 15.71
C LEU A 96 -11.26 -0.16 15.79
N GLN A 97 -11.85 1.04 15.78
CA GLN A 97 -13.30 1.22 15.76
C GLN A 97 -13.94 0.63 14.50
N ARG A 98 -13.33 0.85 13.33
CA ARG A 98 -13.76 0.23 12.07
C ARG A 98 -13.70 -1.29 12.19
N LEU A 99 -12.57 -1.84 12.61
CA LEU A 99 -12.38 -3.29 12.73
C LEU A 99 -13.44 -3.93 13.63
N VAL A 100 -13.72 -3.33 14.80
CA VAL A 100 -14.78 -3.80 15.71
C VAL A 100 -16.15 -3.78 15.03
N LYS A 101 -16.46 -2.73 14.27
CA LYS A 101 -17.72 -2.63 13.52
C LYS A 101 -17.82 -3.72 12.45
N ASP A 102 -16.76 -3.95 11.68
CA ASP A 102 -16.71 -4.94 10.61
C ASP A 102 -16.91 -6.36 11.20
N VAL A 103 -16.26 -6.66 12.34
CA VAL A 103 -16.40 -7.93 13.07
C VAL A 103 -17.85 -8.11 13.55
N ALA A 104 -18.43 -7.11 14.21
CA ALA A 104 -19.80 -7.18 14.71
C ALA A 104 -20.83 -7.31 13.57
N GLU A 105 -20.56 -6.78 12.38
CA GLU A 105 -21.40 -6.97 11.19
C GLU A 105 -21.30 -8.39 10.61
N ALA A 106 -20.09 -8.95 10.57
CA ALA A 106 -19.85 -10.32 10.14
C ALA A 106 -20.59 -11.33 11.03
N GLU A 107 -20.47 -11.16 12.35
CA GLU A 107 -21.16 -12.00 13.34
C GLU A 107 -22.68 -11.91 13.19
N ARG A 108 -23.24 -10.70 13.06
CA ARG A 108 -24.68 -10.49 12.81
C ARG A 108 -25.17 -11.15 11.52
N SER A 109 -24.30 -11.26 10.51
CA SER A 109 -24.61 -11.89 9.22
C SER A 109 -24.55 -13.43 9.27
N GLY A 110 -24.40 -14.03 10.46
CA GLY A 110 -24.38 -15.48 10.64
C GLY A 110 -23.08 -16.14 10.17
N VAL A 111 -22.01 -15.36 10.01
CA VAL A 111 -20.70 -15.89 9.62
C VAL A 111 -20.09 -16.61 10.83
N GLY A 112 -20.01 -17.95 10.77
CA GLY A 112 -19.58 -18.78 11.90
C GLY A 112 -18.13 -18.58 12.38
N THR A 113 -17.23 -18.07 11.53
CA THR A 113 -15.88 -17.68 11.96
C THR A 113 -15.40 -16.47 11.17
N VAL A 114 -15.03 -15.43 11.91
CA VAL A 114 -14.37 -14.24 11.38
C VAL A 114 -12.87 -14.50 11.36
N GLN A 115 -12.27 -14.43 10.18
CA GLN A 115 -10.83 -14.54 10.03
C GLN A 115 -10.28 -13.12 9.79
N ILE A 116 -9.37 -12.66 10.66
CA ILE A 116 -8.75 -11.36 10.53
C ILE A 116 -7.43 -11.53 9.79
N GLU A 117 -7.32 -10.91 8.61
CA GLU A 117 -6.10 -10.97 7.80
C GLU A 117 -5.42 -9.61 7.71
N ARG A 118 -4.10 -9.63 7.80
CA ARG A 118 -3.27 -8.46 7.52
C ARG A 118 -3.17 -8.32 6.00
N HIS A 119 -3.83 -7.32 5.46
CA HIS A 119 -3.63 -6.96 4.06
C HIS A 119 -2.13 -6.71 3.78
N ARG A 120 -1.74 -6.92 2.53
CA ARG A 120 -0.48 -6.45 1.97
C ARG A 120 -0.81 -5.88 0.60
N VAL A 121 -0.03 -4.91 0.15
CA VAL A 121 -0.12 -4.44 -1.24
C VAL A 121 0.98 -5.14 -2.01
N TYR A 122 0.59 -5.88 -3.06
CA TYR A 122 1.49 -6.54 -3.97
C TYR A 122 1.52 -5.78 -5.29
N ARG A 123 2.73 -5.49 -5.79
CA ARG A 123 2.97 -5.15 -7.17
C ARG A 123 3.04 -6.42 -8.00
N ILE A 124 2.34 -6.45 -9.12
CA ILE A 124 2.25 -7.58 -10.02
C ILE A 124 2.65 -7.06 -11.40
N ASP A 125 3.72 -7.63 -11.96
CA ASP A 125 4.13 -7.33 -13.33
C ASP A 125 3.74 -8.51 -14.23
N ALA A 126 3.03 -8.24 -15.32
CA ALA A 126 2.64 -9.23 -16.31
C ALA A 126 3.06 -8.80 -17.72
N ARG A 127 3.37 -9.78 -18.58
CA ARG A 127 3.82 -9.55 -19.96
C ARG A 127 3.04 -10.39 -20.96
N PRO A 128 2.83 -9.92 -22.21
CA PRO A 128 2.28 -10.76 -23.27
C PRO A 128 3.19 -11.99 -23.55
N PRO A 129 2.70 -13.06 -24.19
CA PRO A 129 3.50 -14.24 -24.47
C PRO A 129 4.49 -13.90 -25.58
N ALA A 130 5.64 -14.59 -25.60
CA ALA A 130 6.60 -14.43 -26.69
C ALA A 130 5.93 -14.77 -28.03
N GLY A 131 5.92 -13.81 -28.97
CA GLY A 131 5.29 -13.95 -30.29
C GLY A 131 4.06 -13.06 -30.54
N SER A 132 3.61 -12.28 -29.54
CA SER A 132 2.62 -11.22 -29.78
C SER A 132 3.22 -10.13 -30.69
N SER A 133 2.58 -9.85 -31.81
CA SER A 133 3.06 -8.92 -32.86
C SER A 133 2.86 -7.43 -32.52
N THR A 134 2.26 -7.14 -31.37
CA THR A 134 2.05 -5.77 -30.89
C THR A 134 3.06 -5.44 -29.79
N HIS A 135 3.60 -4.23 -29.83
CA HIS A 135 4.46 -3.64 -28.79
C HIS A 135 3.64 -3.37 -27.52
N VAL A 136 3.07 -4.42 -26.92
CA VAL A 136 2.18 -4.26 -25.76
C VAL A 136 3.05 -4.10 -24.50
N PRO A 137 2.90 -3.00 -23.74
CA PRO A 137 3.75 -2.72 -22.59
C PRO A 137 3.55 -3.75 -21.46
N VAL A 138 4.54 -3.85 -20.57
CA VAL A 138 4.42 -4.60 -19.32
C VAL A 138 3.24 -4.04 -18.53
N LEU A 139 2.34 -4.90 -18.10
CA LEU A 139 1.24 -4.56 -17.22
C LEU A 139 1.75 -4.57 -15.79
N THR A 140 1.73 -3.41 -15.12
CA THR A 140 2.03 -3.29 -13.70
C THR A 140 0.74 -2.99 -12.95
N LEU A 141 0.47 -3.73 -11.87
CA LEU A 141 -0.72 -3.57 -11.02
C LEU A 141 -0.34 -3.60 -9.54
N HIS A 142 -0.94 -2.74 -8.73
CA HIS A 142 -0.96 -2.88 -7.27
C HIS A 142 -2.30 -3.45 -6.78
N LEU A 143 -2.25 -4.61 -6.10
CA LEU A 143 -3.44 -5.25 -5.53
C LEU A 143 -3.26 -5.56 -4.05
N MET A 144 -4.36 -5.40 -3.31
CA MET A 144 -4.45 -5.89 -1.94
C MET A 144 -4.82 -7.36 -1.90
N ALA A 145 -4.03 -8.14 -1.16
CA ALA A 145 -4.30 -9.53 -0.80
C ALA A 145 -3.59 -9.89 0.52
N ALA A 146 -3.96 -11.01 1.14
CA ALA A 146 -3.26 -11.51 2.32
C ALA A 146 -1.98 -12.28 1.98
N SER A 147 -1.88 -12.84 0.78
CA SER A 147 -0.74 -13.63 0.30
C SER A 147 -0.37 -13.24 -1.14
N PRO A 148 0.87 -13.52 -1.58
CA PRO A 148 1.25 -13.31 -2.98
C PRO A 148 0.39 -14.15 -3.94
N ASP A 149 0.08 -15.40 -3.56
CA ASP A 149 -0.78 -16.28 -4.37
C ASP A 149 -2.20 -15.72 -4.52
N GLY A 150 -2.77 -15.20 -3.43
CA GLY A 150 -4.07 -14.53 -3.46
C GLY A 150 -4.06 -13.24 -4.28
N ALA A 151 -2.92 -12.53 -4.32
CA ALA A 151 -2.75 -11.36 -5.18
C ALA A 151 -2.72 -11.76 -6.66
N ALA A 152 -2.00 -12.83 -7.00
CA ALA A 152 -1.95 -13.39 -8.35
C ALA A 152 -3.32 -13.88 -8.82
N GLU A 153 -4.03 -14.63 -7.97
CA GLU A 153 -5.39 -15.12 -8.26
C GLU A 153 -6.37 -13.96 -8.50
N LYS A 154 -6.29 -12.91 -7.66
CA LYS A 154 -7.12 -11.71 -7.80
C LYS A 154 -6.78 -10.95 -9.08
N ALA A 155 -5.51 -10.83 -9.45
CA ALA A 155 -5.09 -10.25 -10.71
C ALA A 155 -5.67 -11.02 -11.90
N TRP A 156 -5.57 -12.35 -11.89
CA TRP A 156 -6.15 -13.21 -12.92
C TRP A 156 -7.68 -13.08 -13.01
N THR A 157 -8.37 -13.02 -11.89
CA THR A 157 -9.84 -12.93 -11.86
C THR A 157 -10.34 -11.62 -12.43
N VAL A 158 -9.68 -10.50 -12.11
CA VAL A 158 -10.10 -9.14 -12.51
C VAL A 158 -9.62 -8.79 -13.92
N HIS A 159 -8.42 -9.22 -14.29
CA HIS A 159 -7.76 -8.78 -15.53
C HIS A 159 -7.54 -9.89 -16.56
N GLY A 160 -7.72 -11.16 -16.19
CA GLY A 160 -7.51 -12.32 -17.05
C GLY A 160 -8.75 -12.85 -17.76
N ARG A 161 -9.95 -12.31 -17.51
CA ARG A 161 -11.18 -12.70 -18.23
C ARG A 161 -11.37 -11.89 -19.51
N ASP A 162 -11.99 -12.52 -20.52
CA ASP A 162 -12.51 -11.84 -21.70
C ASP A 162 -13.48 -10.72 -21.27
N GLY A 163 -13.06 -9.47 -21.43
CA GLY A 163 -13.83 -8.28 -21.05
C GLY A 163 -13.10 -7.34 -20.09
N GLY A 164 -11.99 -7.79 -19.49
CA GLY A 164 -11.18 -6.97 -18.59
C GLY A 164 -10.52 -5.78 -19.30
N LEU A 165 -9.99 -4.84 -18.51
CA LEU A 165 -9.31 -3.59 -18.94
C LEU A 165 -8.29 -3.77 -20.11
N TYR A 166 -7.84 -5.01 -20.37
CA TYR A 166 -6.89 -5.38 -21.42
C TYR A 166 -7.27 -6.72 -22.09
N GLN A 167 -8.44 -6.80 -22.73
CA GLN A 167 -8.93 -7.99 -23.47
C GLN A 167 -7.88 -8.56 -24.46
N GLY A 168 -7.69 -9.89 -24.41
CA GLY A 168 -6.96 -10.63 -25.46
C GLY A 168 -6.00 -11.72 -24.97
N GLY A 169 -6.34 -12.50 -23.93
CA GLY A 169 -5.74 -13.82 -23.66
C GLY A 169 -4.21 -13.97 -23.58
N GLY A 170 -3.44 -12.89 -23.40
CA GLY A 170 -1.99 -12.92 -23.64
C GLY A 170 -1.09 -12.74 -22.42
N TYR A 171 -1.54 -12.25 -21.28
CA TYR A 171 -0.59 -11.82 -20.24
C TYR A 171 -0.20 -12.93 -19.27
N GLN A 172 1.08 -13.24 -19.18
CA GLN A 172 1.69 -14.08 -18.15
C GLN A 172 2.22 -13.20 -17.02
N ILE A 173 1.80 -13.48 -15.78
CA ILE A 173 2.40 -12.86 -14.59
C ILE A 173 3.88 -13.27 -14.52
N THR A 174 4.76 -12.27 -14.47
CA THR A 174 6.21 -12.44 -14.41
C THR A 174 6.79 -12.14 -13.03
N SER A 175 6.12 -11.34 -12.21
CA SER A 175 6.52 -11.03 -10.84
C SER A 175 5.29 -10.78 -9.96
N VAL A 176 5.42 -11.14 -8.68
CA VAL A 176 4.51 -10.73 -7.61
C VAL A 176 5.37 -10.34 -6.43
N GLU A 177 5.46 -9.05 -6.16
CA GLU A 177 6.34 -8.47 -5.14
C GLU A 177 5.53 -7.68 -4.13
N GLN A 178 5.88 -7.78 -2.86
CA GLN A 178 5.24 -6.96 -1.84
C GLN A 178 5.72 -5.51 -1.97
N ALA A 179 4.80 -4.62 -2.31
CA ALA A 179 5.03 -3.17 -2.35
C ALA A 179 4.82 -2.52 -0.98
N LEU A 180 3.80 -2.98 -0.23
CA LEU A 180 3.55 -2.56 1.16
C LEU A 180 3.23 -3.77 2.05
N PRO A 181 3.81 -3.83 3.26
CA PRO A 181 4.78 -2.88 3.81
C PRO A 181 6.15 -3.02 3.11
N GLU A 182 6.99 -1.99 3.19
CA GLU A 182 8.39 -2.12 2.73
C GLU A 182 9.16 -3.12 3.61
N ALA A 183 10.23 -3.70 3.07
CA ALA A 183 11.15 -4.51 3.87
C ALA A 183 11.66 -3.69 5.07
N GLY A 184 11.51 -4.23 6.28
CA GLY A 184 11.90 -3.58 7.53
C GLY A 184 10.82 -2.70 8.18
N GLU A 185 9.68 -2.47 7.53
CA GLU A 185 8.49 -1.94 8.21
C GLU A 185 7.85 -3.08 9.02
N LEU A 186 7.68 -2.90 10.33
CA LEU A 186 7.08 -3.90 11.22
C LEU A 186 5.54 -3.85 11.16
N PHE A 187 4.93 -5.00 11.47
CA PHE A 187 3.51 -5.15 11.79
C PHE A 187 3.31 -5.69 13.20
#